data_AF-A0A0F3QJ57-F1
#
_entry.id   AF-A0A0F3QJ57-F1
#
_cell.length_a   1.000
_cell.length_b   1.000
_cell.length_c   1.000
_cell.angle_alpha   90.00
_cell.angle_beta   90.00
_cell.angle_gamma   90.00
#
_symmetry.space_group_name_H-M   'P 1'
#
loop_
_entity.id
_entity.type
_entity.pdbx_description
1 polymer ?
#
loop_
_entity_poly.entity_id
_entity_poly.type
_entity_poly.pdbx_seq_one_letter_code
_entity_poly.pdbx_strand_id
1 'polypeptide(L)'
;MSKISTNKRKTILEKLEQLRLDSYRENNNIKKLAEYDEYRLRVGDYRIIYKLLRPVPLSPVPEKAWAGEEVRPLKASPIPPAQAYL
;
A
#
# COMPACT_ATOMS: atom_id res chain seq x y z
N MET A 1 -26.75 -14.24 19.26
CA MET A 1 -25.78 -13.70 18.28
C MET A 1 -26.03 -14.36 16.94
N SER A 2 -26.58 -13.63 15.96
CA SER A 2 -26.78 -14.17 14.61
C SER A 2 -25.43 -14.45 13.97
N LYS A 3 -25.12 -15.74 13.76
CA LYS A 3 -23.94 -16.15 13.00
C LYS A 3 -24.04 -15.56 11.59
N ILE A 4 -22.93 -15.02 11.11
CA ILE A 4 -22.79 -14.61 9.71
C ILE A 4 -23.09 -15.81 8.80
N SER A 5 -23.87 -15.59 7.74
CA SER A 5 -24.18 -16.66 6.79
C SER A 5 -22.92 -17.15 6.10
N THR A 6 -22.89 -18.44 5.75
CA THR A 6 -21.72 -19.07 5.11
C THR A 6 -21.37 -18.39 3.79
N ASN A 7 -22.36 -18.00 2.99
CA ASN A 7 -22.15 -17.27 1.73
C ASN A 7 -21.45 -15.93 1.98
N LYS A 8 -21.88 -15.17 2.99
CA LYS A 8 -21.24 -13.89 3.33
C LYS A 8 -19.81 -14.08 3.83
N ARG A 9 -19.52 -15.13 4.62
CA ARG A 9 -18.14 -15.46 5.00
C ARG A 9 -17.26 -15.72 3.78
N LYS A 10 -17.75 -16.53 2.83
CA LYS A 10 -17.01 -16.82 1.59
C LYS A 10 -16.70 -15.55 0.81
N THR A 11 -17.70 -14.69 0.58
CA THR A 11 -17.50 -13.42 -0.12
C THR A 11 -16.52 -12.48 0.59
N ILE A 12 -16.55 -12.46 1.93
CA ILE A 12 -15.59 -11.67 2.71
C ILE A 12 -14.16 -12.17 2.47
N LEU A 13 -13.94 -13.49 2.54
CA LEU A 13 -12.64 -14.10 2.31
C LEU A 13 -12.11 -13.82 0.90
N GLU A 14 -12.94 -14.00 -0.12
CA GLU A 14 -12.56 -13.72 -1.52
C GLU A 14 -12.13 -12.26 -1.72
N LYS A 15 -12.86 -11.31 -1.13
CA LYS A 15 -12.48 -9.89 -1.22
C LYS A 15 -11.19 -9.57 -0.46
N LEU A 16 -10.94 -10.23 0.67
CA LEU A 16 -9.68 -10.07 1.41
C LEU A 16 -8.50 -10.67 0.64
N GLU A 17 -8.69 -11.78 -0.05
CA GLU A 17 -7.67 -12.39 -0.89
C GLU A 17 -7.33 -11.51 -2.10
N GLN A 18 -8.34 -10.93 -2.75
CA GLN A 18 -8.12 -9.93 -3.80
C GLN A 18 -7.34 -8.71 -3.28
N LEU A 19 -7.65 -8.23 -2.08
CA LEU A 19 -6.91 -7.15 -1.44
C LEU A 19 -5.48 -7.51 -1.10
N ARG A 20 -5.22 -8.77 -0.75
CA ARG A 20 -3.87 -9.25 -0.49
C ARG A 20 -3.03 -9.26 -1.76
N LEU A 21 -3.62 -9.60 -2.90
CA LEU A 21 -2.92 -9.64 -4.19
C LEU A 21 -2.65 -8.23 -4.73
N ASP A 22 -3.61 -7.31 -4.60
CA ASP A 22 -3.50 -5.94 -5.08
C ASP A 22 -4.13 -4.96 -4.07
N SER A 23 -3.33 -4.58 -3.07
CA SER A 23 -3.78 -3.79 -1.92
C SER A 23 -4.08 -2.33 -2.24
N TYR A 24 -3.55 -1.81 -3.36
CA TYR A 24 -3.68 -0.41 -3.75
C TYR A 24 -4.60 -0.21 -4.95
N ARG A 25 -5.21 -1.29 -5.46
CA ARG A 25 -6.21 -1.20 -6.51
C ARG A 25 -7.37 -0.29 -6.10
N GLU A 26 -7.80 0.56 -7.02
CA GLU A 26 -9.00 1.35 -6.84
C GLU A 26 -10.21 0.44 -6.62
N ASN A 27 -10.91 0.64 -5.50
CA ASN A 27 -12.10 -0.13 -5.16
C ASN A 27 -13.11 0.77 -4.44
N ASN A 28 -14.27 0.97 -5.07
CA ASN A 28 -15.36 1.81 -4.54
C ASN A 28 -15.89 1.35 -3.17
N ASN A 29 -15.64 0.10 -2.79
CA ASN A 29 -16.05 -0.44 -1.50
C ASN A 29 -15.05 -0.17 -0.37
N ILE A 30 -13.88 0.41 -0.70
CA ILE A 30 -12.80 0.70 0.22
C ILE A 30 -12.77 2.21 0.46
N LYS A 31 -12.74 2.60 1.73
CA LYS A 31 -12.43 3.98 2.10
C LYS A 31 -11.35 3.99 3.17
N LYS A 32 -10.35 4.86 3.00
CA LYS A 32 -9.38 5.17 4.06
C LYS A 32 -10.11 5.88 5.20
N LEU A 33 -9.81 5.50 6.43
CA LEU A 33 -10.28 6.19 7.63
C LEU A 33 -9.25 7.27 7.96
N ALA A 34 -9.72 8.50 8.18
CA ALA A 34 -8.88 9.71 8.09
C ALA A 34 -7.67 9.75 9.06
N GLU A 35 -7.75 9.08 10.21
CA GLU A 35 -6.77 9.23 11.28
C GLU A 35 -5.62 8.20 11.24
N TYR A 36 -5.75 7.09 10.51
CA TYR A 36 -4.74 6.01 10.51
C TYR A 36 -4.58 5.35 9.14
N ASP A 37 -3.54 4.52 8.95
CA ASP A 37 -3.45 3.54 7.83
C ASP A 37 -4.45 2.38 8.02
N GLU A 38 -5.67 2.76 8.38
CA GLU A 38 -6.84 1.94 8.55
C GLU A 38 -7.79 2.18 7.39
N TYR A 39 -8.39 1.09 6.94
CA TYR A 39 -9.22 1.06 5.76
C TYR A 39 -10.51 0.32 6.12
N ARG A 40 -11.60 0.74 5.47
CA ARG A 40 -12.91 0.11 5.60
C ARG A 40 -13.32 -0.53 4.29
N LEU A 41 -13.47 -1.84 4.29
CA LEU A 41 -14.09 -2.61 3.20
C LEU A 41 -15.58 -2.87 3.49
N ARG A 42 -16.45 -2.54 2.53
CA ARG A 42 -17.89 -2.83 2.59
C ARG A 42 -18.25 -4.14 1.88
N VAL A 43 -18.98 -5.02 2.59
CA VAL A 43 -19.51 -6.28 2.06
C VAL A 43 -20.97 -6.46 2.47
N GLY A 44 -21.89 -5.92 1.68
CA GLY A 44 -23.30 -5.81 2.07
C GLY A 44 -23.43 -4.91 3.32
N ASP A 45 -23.94 -5.49 4.41
CA ASP A 45 -24.11 -4.82 5.70
C ASP A 45 -22.87 -4.87 6.60
N TYR A 46 -21.90 -5.71 6.23
CA TYR A 46 -20.66 -5.85 6.98
C TYR A 46 -19.68 -4.74 6.61
N ARG A 47 -19.08 -4.17 7.66
CA ARG A 47 -17.98 -3.20 7.58
C ARG A 47 -16.76 -3.86 8.19
N ILE A 48 -15.77 -4.14 7.36
CA ILE A 48 -14.51 -4.76 7.78
C ILE A 48 -13.48 -3.66 7.90
N ILE A 49 -12.91 -3.52 9.08
CA ILE A 49 -11.82 -2.59 9.35
C ILE A 49 -10.51 -3.37 9.27
N TYR A 50 -9.57 -2.90 8.48
CA TYR A 50 -8.27 -3.55 8.31
C TYR A 50 -7.15 -2.53 8.21
N LYS A 51 -5.93 -2.96 8.48
CA LYS A 51 -4.71 -2.18 8.27
C LYS A 51 -3.87 -2.84 7.19
N LEU A 52 -3.25 -2.04 6.34
CA LEU A 52 -2.18 -2.52 5.48
C LEU A 52 -0.88 -2.43 6.26
N LEU A 53 -0.36 -3.57 6.70
CA LEU A 53 0.99 -3.63 7.24
C LEU A 53 1.93 -3.49 6.05
N ARG A 54 2.76 -2.44 6.05
CA ARG A 54 3.92 -2.41 5.15
C ARG A 54 4.68 -3.72 5.39
N PRO A 55 5.05 -4.49 4.36
CA PRO A 55 5.88 -5.64 4.57
C PRO A 55 7.14 -5.17 5.30
N VAL A 56 7.27 -5.59 6.56
CA VAL A 56 8.57 -5.58 7.22
C VAL A 56 9.40 -6.53 6.37
N PRO A 57 10.48 -6.08 5.72
CA PRO A 57 11.33 -7.01 4.99
C PRO A 57 11.70 -8.12 5.97
N LEU A 58 11.25 -9.34 5.70
CA LEU A 58 11.53 -10.53 6.53
C LEU A 58 12.98 -10.94 6.28
N SER A 59 13.91 -10.13 6.76
CA SER A 59 15.34 -10.39 6.95
C SER A 59 15.93 -9.16 7.66
N PRO A 60 16.95 -9.33 8.53
CA PRO A 60 17.60 -8.20 9.19
C PRO A 60 18.04 -7.22 8.10
N VAL A 61 17.70 -5.94 8.27
CA VAL A 61 18.38 -4.89 7.51
C VAL A 61 19.88 -5.15 7.73
N PRO A 62 20.66 -5.49 6.69
CA PRO A 62 22.08 -5.71 6.91
C PRO A 62 22.62 -4.42 7.50
N GLU A 63 23.29 -4.53 8.66
CA GLU A 63 23.88 -3.44 9.44
C GLU A 63 24.68 -2.44 8.59
N LYS A 64 25.11 -2.87 7.39
CA LYS A 64 25.84 -2.08 6.40
C LYS A 64 24.99 -1.19 5.47
N ALA A 65 23.65 -1.23 5.53
CA ALA A 65 22.81 -0.36 4.71
C ALA A 65 22.95 1.15 5.03
N TRP A 66 23.66 1.50 6.11
CA TRP A 66 24.03 2.89 6.44
C TRP A 66 25.53 3.12 6.61
N ALA A 67 26.40 2.19 6.17
CA ALA A 67 27.85 2.36 6.26
C ALA A 67 28.50 2.34 4.86
N GLY A 68 28.49 3.51 4.20
CA GLY A 68 29.54 3.84 3.23
C GLY A 68 29.22 3.75 1.74
N GLU A 69 27.98 3.97 1.30
CA GLU A 69 27.73 4.19 -0.14
C GLU A 69 27.72 5.70 -0.46
N GLU A 70 28.86 6.14 -0.96
CA GLU A 70 29.15 7.45 -1.52
C GLU A 70 28.04 7.86 -2.50
N VAL A 71 27.31 8.92 -2.15
CA VAL A 71 26.28 9.49 -3.00
C VAL A 71 26.92 10.20 -4.20
N ARG A 72 26.66 9.68 -5.41
CA ARG A 72 26.53 10.32 -6.77
C ARG A 72 27.64 9.97 -7.79
N PRO A 73 27.35 9.88 -9.12
CA PRO A 73 26.39 10.73 -9.84
C PRO A 73 25.36 10.05 -10.76
N LEU A 74 24.19 10.68 -10.86
CA LEU A 74 23.28 10.49 -12.00
C LEU A 74 24.03 10.90 -13.27
N LYS A 75 24.21 9.94 -14.19
CA LYS A 75 24.84 10.18 -15.48
C LYS A 75 24.22 11.41 -16.16
N ALA A 76 25.09 12.25 -16.71
CA ALA A 76 24.75 13.49 -17.40
C ALA A 76 23.60 13.30 -18.40
N SER A 77 22.52 14.06 -18.21
CA SER A 77 21.57 14.38 -19.26
C SER A 77 21.94 15.78 -19.76
N PRO A 78 22.09 16.00 -21.09
CA PRO A 78 22.48 17.31 -21.59
C PRO A 78 21.32 18.30 -21.39
N ILE A 79 21.52 19.25 -20.47
CA ILE A 79 20.62 20.39 -20.31
C ILE A 79 20.90 21.31 -21.52
N PRO A 80 19.90 21.68 -22.34
CA PRO A 80 20.10 22.67 -23.40
C PRO A 80 20.48 24.02 -22.77
N PRO A 81 21.39 24.80 -23.37
CA PRO A 81 21.80 26.07 -22.80
C PRO A 81 20.58 27.00 -22.69
N ALA A 82 20.34 27.49 -21.46
CA ALA A 82 19.36 28.54 -21.21
C ALA A 82 19.73 29.75 -22.07
N GLN A 83 18.87 30.08 -23.03
CA GLN A 83 18.92 31.39 -23.68
C GLN A 83 18.82 32.45 -22.58
N ALA A 84 19.87 33.27 -22.53
CA ALA A 84 20.04 34.37 -21.63
C ALA A 84 18.78 35.24 -21.61
N TYR A 85 18.15 35.34 -20.45
CA TYR A 85 17.40 36.54 -20.11
C TYR A 85 18.44 37.56 -19.63
N LEU A 86 18.45 38.71 -20.33
CA LEU A 86 19.30 39.90 -20.22
C LEU A 86 20.57 39.90 -21.07
#